data_AF-A0AAF5DN16-F1
#
_entry.id   AF-A0AAF5DN16-F1
#
_cell.length_a   1.000
_cell.length_b   1.000
_cell.length_c   1.000
_cell.angle_alpha   90.00
_cell.angle_beta   90.00
_cell.angle_gamma   90.00
#
_symmetry.space_group_name_H-M   'P 1'
#
loop_
_entity.id
_entity.type
_entity.pdbx_description
1 polymer ?
#
loop_
_entity_poly.entity_id
_entity_poly.type
_entity_poly.pdbx_seq_one_letter_code
_entity_poly.pdbx_strand_id
1 'polypeptide(L)'
;MLLFIQSFIKAYEVNSGKNNIFYDCNDNSKHDQFDLTIPKFCNIKESNLWHMDVKKVYQYHINNHSCTSSLEILIISKNFTMLLTSNLNKVENILLMDYIETNNYNIPSCIPKDKKYFHFNYNIFVDVEKNFEWKNINVSTERLIEKSFTEIINLYHRNELNKNFLLLGIESFLLVKSQTMKDIFNKNYYTTESPRKFIKFFKKVFGTDSETKNELDFSNTVNTFKEVTNVALSNKLAGNKESYYKAMEKIKSRINELGEMYYKEACNTRNEKIKRFNDKGTSDEKVRQFLGREGIKAQEFEPNRKYIISQCKEVIPKMIYEQRNIKNICYKLKPVIVGRSLLMFADKKNYLHHFSESRICHSLIDYDYVMETFDDIKMGFIESCFNNIFRGINSTFKGLSMGWISHYFFRYQNYVILCLVLTIVSTLFYFYILLKKWKVIDVLEKFFESIGAILKGIWIIITELGKIFSVIFDAINKLQNKKIKKKNNINNVEDIEMAASV
;
A
#
# COMPACT_ATOMS: atom_id res chain seq x y z
N MET A 1 -17.78 -28.44 36.71
CA MET A 1 -17.47 -27.38 37.70
C MET A 1 -16.80 -26.20 36.97
N LEU A 2 -17.36 -25.68 35.89
CA LEU A 2 -18.45 -24.68 35.82
C LEU A 2 -18.15 -23.29 36.42
N LEU A 3 -16.90 -22.98 36.76
CA LEU A 3 -16.47 -21.59 36.93
C LEU A 3 -15.36 -21.30 35.94
N PHE A 4 -15.78 -21.16 34.68
CA PHE A 4 -15.17 -20.21 33.75
C PHE A 4 -15.23 -18.84 34.43
N ILE A 5 -14.26 -18.56 35.30
CA ILE A 5 -13.93 -17.20 35.69
C ILE A 5 -13.43 -16.57 34.39
N GLN A 6 -14.36 -16.01 33.64
CA GLN A 6 -14.09 -15.05 32.59
C GLN A 6 -13.33 -13.91 33.27
N SER A 7 -12.01 -14.03 33.29
CA SER A 7 -11.18 -12.85 33.32
C SER A 7 -11.66 -11.99 32.16
N PHE A 8 -12.40 -10.94 32.52
CA PHE A 8 -12.81 -9.86 31.63
C PHE A 8 -11.54 -9.22 31.09
N ILE A 9 -10.91 -9.86 30.11
CA ILE A 9 -9.99 -9.17 29.22
C ILE A 9 -10.90 -8.20 28.47
N LYS A 10 -10.67 -6.91 28.68
CA LYS A 10 -11.33 -5.80 27.97
C LYS A 10 -11.03 -5.92 26.48
N ALA A 11 -11.68 -6.85 25.82
CA ALA A 11 -11.89 -6.75 24.40
C ALA A 11 -13.22 -6.04 24.26
N TYR A 12 -13.16 -4.77 23.92
CA TYR A 12 -14.36 -4.06 23.53
C TYR A 12 -14.77 -4.62 22.17
N GLU A 13 -16.02 -5.07 22.08
CA GLU A 13 -16.68 -5.18 20.79
C GLU A 13 -16.64 -3.77 20.20
N VAL A 14 -16.00 -3.60 19.05
CA VAL A 14 -15.82 -2.29 18.45
C VAL A 14 -17.21 -1.81 18.06
N ASN A 15 -17.81 -0.96 18.91
CA ASN A 15 -18.96 -0.16 18.53
C ASN A 15 -18.53 0.57 17.25
N SER A 16 -19.21 0.29 16.15
CA SER A 16 -18.85 0.62 14.76
C SER A 16 -18.74 2.13 14.45
N GLY A 17 -18.68 3.00 15.46
CA GLY A 17 -18.73 4.46 15.34
C GLY A 17 -17.40 5.14 15.00
N LYS A 18 -16.25 4.46 15.13
CA LYS A 18 -14.97 4.97 14.61
C LYS A 18 -14.29 3.87 13.81
N ASN A 19 -14.38 4.00 12.49
CA ASN A 19 -13.86 3.09 11.48
C ASN A 19 -12.33 2.96 11.60
N ASN A 20 -11.84 2.12 12.51
CA ASN A 20 -10.47 1.63 12.42
C ASN A 20 -10.44 0.67 11.22
N ILE A 21 -10.18 1.21 10.03
CA ILE A 21 -9.98 0.44 8.81
C ILE A 21 -8.61 -0.21 8.90
N PHE A 22 -8.56 -1.53 8.71
CA PHE A 22 -7.32 -2.29 8.61
C PHE A 22 -7.08 -2.71 7.17
N TYR A 23 -5.83 -2.98 6.83
CA TYR A 23 -5.42 -3.31 5.46
C TYR A 23 -4.85 -4.73 5.42
N ASP A 24 -5.59 -5.66 4.83
CA ASP A 24 -5.09 -7.00 4.54
C ASP A 24 -4.43 -7.01 3.16
N CYS A 25 -3.13 -7.26 3.14
CA CYS A 25 -2.31 -7.32 1.93
C CYS A 25 -1.60 -8.68 1.81
N ASN A 26 -2.15 -9.74 2.41
CA ASN A 26 -1.55 -11.07 2.39
C ASN A 26 -2.09 -11.94 1.23
N ASP A 27 -3.24 -11.59 0.65
CA ASP A 27 -3.87 -12.34 -0.44
C ASP A 27 -3.61 -11.67 -1.81
N ASN A 28 -2.39 -11.82 -2.32
CA ASN A 28 -1.97 -11.25 -3.61
C ASN A 28 -2.92 -11.59 -4.76
N SER A 29 -3.62 -12.73 -4.71
CA SER A 29 -4.51 -13.17 -5.78
C SER A 29 -5.77 -12.32 -5.94
N LYS A 30 -6.15 -11.55 -4.90
CA LYS A 30 -7.40 -10.77 -4.89
C LYS A 30 -7.22 -9.25 -4.94
N HIS A 31 -5.98 -8.76 -4.82
CA HIS A 31 -5.65 -7.34 -4.73
C HIS A 31 -5.33 -6.71 -6.08
N ASP A 32 -6.13 -5.75 -6.55
CA ASP A 32 -5.88 -5.08 -7.84
C ASP A 32 -4.45 -4.54 -7.88
N GLN A 33 -3.73 -4.90 -8.93
CA GLN A 33 -2.35 -4.45 -9.14
C GLN A 33 -2.30 -3.40 -10.24
N PHE A 34 -1.38 -2.45 -10.11
CA PHE A 34 -1.08 -1.51 -11.18
C PHE A 34 0.36 -1.06 -11.17
N ASP A 35 0.85 -0.71 -12.35
CA ASP A 35 2.20 -0.19 -12.51
C ASP A 35 2.21 1.31 -12.19
N LEU A 36 3.22 1.71 -11.41
CA LEU A 36 3.50 3.10 -11.11
C LEU A 36 4.90 3.44 -11.63
N THR A 37 4.98 4.35 -12.59
CA THR A 37 6.24 4.98 -12.99
C THR A 37 6.33 6.35 -12.35
N ILE A 38 7.35 6.58 -11.53
CA ILE A 38 7.59 7.89 -10.92
C ILE A 38 7.92 8.89 -12.02
N PRO A 39 7.14 9.97 -12.15
CA PRO A 39 7.34 10.93 -13.22
C PRO A 39 8.58 11.79 -13.00
N LYS A 40 9.04 12.43 -14.08
CA LYS A 40 10.04 13.49 -14.01
C LYS A 40 9.42 14.77 -13.46
N PHE A 41 10.27 15.63 -12.90
CA PHE A 41 9.89 17.00 -12.57
C PHE A 41 9.31 17.70 -13.81
N CYS A 42 8.20 18.39 -13.63
CA CYS A 42 7.60 19.21 -14.67
C CYS A 42 8.06 20.67 -14.53
N ASN A 43 8.16 21.37 -15.65
CA ASN A 43 8.57 22.77 -15.70
C ASN A 43 7.34 23.68 -15.60
N ILE A 44 7.15 24.33 -14.45
CA ILE A 44 6.01 25.23 -14.17
C ILE A 44 5.95 26.41 -15.16
N LYS A 45 7.08 26.79 -15.78
CA LYS A 45 7.18 27.89 -16.75
C LYS A 45 6.95 27.44 -18.21
N GLU A 46 6.64 26.16 -18.44
CA GLU A 46 6.42 25.64 -19.79
C GLU A 46 5.12 26.20 -20.39
N SER A 47 5.25 26.97 -21.47
CA SER A 47 4.10 27.46 -22.21
C SER A 47 3.48 26.33 -23.02
N ASN A 48 2.18 26.11 -22.80
CA ASN A 48 1.40 25.07 -23.45
C ASN A 48 0.14 25.68 -24.03
N LEU A 49 -0.26 25.21 -25.20
CA LEU A 49 -1.60 25.44 -25.73
C LEU A 49 -2.49 24.30 -25.27
N TRP A 50 -3.65 24.64 -24.72
CA TRP A 50 -4.58 23.73 -24.10
C TRP A 50 -5.91 23.70 -24.86
N HIS A 51 -6.51 22.53 -24.92
CA HIS A 51 -7.90 22.36 -25.30
C HIS A 51 -8.59 21.47 -24.27
N MET A 52 -9.92 21.50 -24.26
CA MET A 52 -10.72 20.58 -23.47
C MET A 52 -11.31 19.50 -24.36
N ASP A 53 -11.47 18.32 -23.79
CA ASP A 53 -12.14 17.21 -24.44
C ASP A 53 -12.94 16.43 -23.40
N VAL A 54 -13.90 15.64 -23.86
CA VAL A 54 -14.66 14.72 -23.02
C VAL A 54 -14.50 13.34 -23.60
N LYS A 55 -13.72 12.53 -22.90
CA LYS A 55 -13.33 11.19 -23.36
C LYS A 55 -13.78 10.15 -22.37
N LYS A 56 -14.00 8.95 -22.90
CA LYS A 56 -14.16 7.76 -22.09
C LYS A 56 -12.78 7.33 -21.59
N VAL A 57 -12.60 7.43 -20.27
CA VAL A 57 -11.41 7.00 -19.55
C VAL A 57 -11.65 5.58 -19.07
N TYR A 58 -10.79 4.66 -19.50
CA TYR A 58 -10.82 3.27 -19.06
C TYR A 58 -9.77 3.08 -17.97
N GLN A 59 -10.18 2.57 -16.82
CA GLN A 59 -9.27 2.11 -15.77
C GLN A 59 -9.23 0.59 -15.81
N TYR A 60 -8.05 0.04 -16.11
CA TYR A 60 -7.86 -1.40 -16.19
C TYR A 60 -7.52 -1.99 -14.82
N HIS A 61 -8.25 -3.04 -14.47
CA HIS A 61 -8.09 -3.82 -13.23
C HIS A 61 -7.40 -5.13 -13.58
N ILE A 62 -6.12 -5.25 -13.22
CA ILE A 62 -5.28 -6.38 -13.64
C ILE A 62 -5.85 -7.70 -13.14
N ASN A 63 -6.40 -7.71 -11.93
CA ASN A 63 -6.77 -8.93 -11.23
C ASN A 63 -7.91 -9.73 -11.86
N ASN A 64 -8.90 -9.03 -12.38
CA ASN A 64 -10.05 -9.65 -13.02
C ASN A 64 -10.04 -9.42 -14.53
N HIS A 65 -8.94 -8.90 -15.07
CA HIS A 65 -8.78 -8.53 -16.47
C HIS A 65 -9.96 -7.71 -17.01
N SER A 66 -10.53 -6.85 -16.17
CA SER A 66 -11.70 -6.03 -16.51
C SER A 66 -11.34 -4.55 -16.57
N CYS A 67 -12.20 -3.77 -17.22
CA CYS A 67 -12.06 -2.34 -17.30
C CYS A 67 -13.30 -1.70 -16.66
N THR A 68 -13.10 -0.75 -15.75
CA THR A 68 -14.13 0.25 -15.49
C THR A 68 -13.95 1.39 -16.47
N SER A 69 -15.06 1.98 -16.90
CA SER A 69 -15.02 3.12 -17.81
C SER A 69 -15.87 4.24 -17.27
N SER A 70 -15.35 5.45 -17.36
CA SER A 70 -16.01 6.67 -16.92
C SER A 70 -15.86 7.74 -17.98
N LEU A 71 -16.83 8.63 -18.08
CA LEU A 71 -16.73 9.78 -18.96
C LEU A 71 -16.21 10.96 -18.16
N GLU A 72 -15.07 11.50 -18.58
CA GLU A 72 -14.34 12.50 -17.81
C GLU A 72 -13.93 13.67 -18.69
N ILE A 73 -13.79 14.85 -18.07
CA ILE A 73 -13.29 16.05 -18.74
C ILE A 73 -11.75 16.01 -18.70
N LEU A 74 -11.15 16.15 -19.87
CA LEU A 74 -9.71 16.22 -20.04
C LEU A 74 -9.29 17.61 -20.47
N ILE A 75 -8.13 18.04 -20.01
CA ILE A 75 -7.42 19.20 -20.55
C ILE A 75 -6.10 18.71 -21.13
N ILE A 76 -5.91 18.96 -22.43
CA ILE A 76 -4.87 18.32 -23.22
C ILE A 76 -3.98 19.40 -23.84
N SER A 77 -2.67 19.23 -23.70
CA SER A 77 -1.65 19.92 -24.49
C SER A 77 -0.88 18.93 -25.34
N LYS A 78 0.07 19.43 -26.12
CA LYS A 78 1.01 18.59 -26.89
C LYS A 78 1.74 17.58 -25.99
N ASN A 79 2.17 18.02 -24.81
CA ASN A 79 3.07 17.25 -23.94
C ASN A 79 2.34 16.64 -22.73
N PHE A 80 1.17 17.17 -22.36
CA PHE A 80 0.51 16.84 -21.11
C PHE A 80 -0.97 16.52 -21.30
N THR A 81 -1.48 15.68 -20.42
CA THR A 81 -2.89 15.35 -20.35
C THR A 81 -3.31 15.42 -18.89
N MET A 82 -4.30 16.25 -18.59
CA MET A 82 -4.85 16.42 -17.25
C MET A 82 -6.25 15.84 -17.20
N LEU A 83 -6.50 15.01 -16.20
CA LEU A 83 -7.81 14.46 -15.90
C LEU A 83 -8.44 15.27 -14.77
N LEU A 84 -9.57 15.91 -15.04
CA LEU A 84 -10.35 16.60 -14.02
C LEU A 84 -11.22 15.58 -13.29
N THR A 85 -10.86 15.23 -12.07
CA THR A 85 -11.57 14.21 -11.29
C THR A 85 -12.45 14.87 -10.23
N SER A 86 -13.73 14.50 -10.23
CA SER A 86 -14.71 14.97 -9.23
C SER A 86 -14.78 14.05 -8.00
N ASN A 87 -13.94 13.00 -7.94
CA ASN A 87 -14.05 12.01 -6.88
C ASN A 87 -13.61 12.63 -5.54
N LEU A 88 -14.60 12.94 -4.69
CA LEU A 88 -14.46 13.56 -3.36
C LEU A 88 -13.41 12.90 -2.47
N ASN A 89 -13.06 11.65 -2.74
CA ASN A 89 -12.08 10.88 -1.95
C ASN A 89 -10.65 11.01 -2.48
N LYS A 90 -10.43 11.61 -3.65
CA LYS A 90 -9.09 11.87 -4.16
C LYS A 90 -8.61 13.21 -3.61
N VAL A 91 -7.39 13.21 -3.07
CA VAL A 91 -6.72 14.40 -2.51
C VAL A 91 -6.51 15.49 -3.59
N GLU A 92 -6.58 15.12 -4.86
CA GLU A 92 -6.31 15.98 -6.01
C GLU A 92 -7.52 16.03 -6.95
N ASN A 93 -8.01 17.23 -7.23
CA ASN A 93 -9.08 17.47 -8.21
C ASN A 93 -8.58 17.38 -9.66
N ILE A 94 -7.26 17.51 -9.86
CA ILE A 94 -6.61 17.54 -11.16
C ILE A 94 -5.47 16.53 -11.12
N LEU A 95 -5.58 15.49 -11.95
CA LEU A 95 -4.52 14.50 -12.10
C LEU A 95 -3.75 14.80 -13.39
N LEU A 96 -2.52 15.29 -13.26
CA LEU A 96 -1.58 15.37 -14.39
C LEU A 96 -1.12 13.94 -14.70
N MET A 97 -1.61 13.39 -15.82
CA MET A 97 -1.37 12.00 -16.20
C MET A 97 -0.01 11.85 -16.88
N ASP A 98 0.72 10.82 -16.48
CA ASP A 98 2.03 10.49 -17.05
C ASP A 98 1.90 9.38 -18.06
N TYR A 99 2.34 9.68 -19.27
CA TYR A 99 2.35 8.71 -20.36
C TYR A 99 3.41 7.64 -20.10
N ILE A 100 3.00 6.38 -20.22
CA ILE A 100 3.89 5.24 -20.14
C ILE A 100 4.30 4.90 -21.57
N GLU A 101 5.52 5.29 -21.94
CA GLU A 101 6.12 4.91 -23.23
C GLU A 101 6.41 3.41 -23.25
N THR A 102 5.52 2.64 -23.87
CA THR A 102 5.72 1.21 -24.11
C THR A 102 5.35 0.86 -25.54
N ASN A 103 6.34 0.56 -26.36
CA ASN A 103 6.15 0.17 -27.77
C ASN A 103 5.35 -1.14 -27.92
N ASN A 104 5.29 -1.97 -26.87
CA ASN A 104 4.76 -3.34 -26.92
C ASN A 104 3.62 -3.60 -25.92
N TYR A 105 2.86 -2.59 -25.49
CA TYR A 105 1.77 -2.86 -24.54
C TYR A 105 0.57 -3.47 -25.24
N ASN A 106 0.17 -4.67 -24.81
CA ASN A 106 -1.06 -5.28 -25.25
C ASN A 106 -2.24 -4.52 -24.63
N ILE A 107 -2.95 -3.73 -25.43
CA ILE A 107 -4.20 -3.09 -25.01
C ILE A 107 -5.11 -4.18 -24.42
N PRO A 108 -5.58 -4.04 -23.16
CA PRO A 108 -6.45 -5.02 -22.53
C PRO A 108 -7.66 -5.34 -23.40
N SER A 109 -8.09 -6.61 -23.41
CA SER A 109 -9.20 -7.06 -24.25
C SER A 109 -10.53 -6.36 -23.94
N CYS A 110 -10.68 -5.79 -22.74
CA CYS A 110 -11.84 -4.99 -22.34
C CYS A 110 -11.86 -3.57 -22.91
N ILE A 111 -10.79 -3.12 -23.57
CA ILE A 111 -10.73 -1.82 -24.25
C ILE A 111 -10.98 -2.03 -25.75
N PRO A 112 -11.84 -1.22 -26.38
CA PRO A 112 -12.09 -1.30 -27.82
C PRO A 112 -10.80 -1.16 -28.64
N LYS A 113 -10.63 -1.97 -29.69
CA LYS A 113 -9.41 -2.01 -30.52
C LYS A 113 -9.47 -1.10 -31.76
N ASP A 114 -10.62 -0.48 -32.00
CA ASP A 114 -10.88 0.41 -33.13
C ASP A 114 -10.23 1.80 -32.99
N LYS A 115 -9.66 2.10 -31.81
CA LYS A 115 -9.04 3.40 -31.50
C LYS A 115 -7.64 3.27 -30.91
N LYS A 116 -6.90 4.37 -30.93
CA LYS A 116 -5.53 4.44 -30.42
C LYS A 116 -5.51 4.93 -28.98
N TYR A 117 -5.62 3.99 -28.05
CA TYR A 117 -5.53 4.30 -26.62
C TYR A 117 -4.08 4.50 -26.18
N PHE A 118 -3.86 5.54 -25.38
CA PHE A 118 -2.60 5.80 -24.68
C PHE A 118 -2.69 5.27 -23.26
N HIS A 119 -1.63 4.61 -22.80
CA HIS A 119 -1.50 4.11 -21.43
C HIS A 119 -0.84 5.17 -20.55
N PHE A 120 -1.49 5.48 -19.44
CA PHE A 120 -1.00 6.38 -18.42
C PHE A 120 -0.82 5.61 -17.10
N ASN A 121 -0.07 6.22 -16.17
CA ASN A 121 -0.01 5.77 -14.77
C ASN A 121 -1.42 5.44 -14.21
N TYR A 122 -1.47 4.59 -13.19
CA TYR A 122 -2.73 4.09 -12.59
C TYR A 122 -3.55 3.17 -13.49
N ASN A 123 -2.91 2.55 -14.50
CA ASN A 123 -3.58 1.72 -15.50
C ASN A 123 -4.75 2.43 -16.20
N ILE A 124 -4.57 3.72 -16.45
CA ILE A 124 -5.56 4.55 -17.14
C ILE A 124 -5.26 4.50 -18.64
N PHE A 125 -6.30 4.26 -19.43
CA PHE A 125 -6.25 4.23 -20.88
C PHE A 125 -7.24 5.24 -21.44
N VAL A 126 -6.73 6.11 -22.31
CA VAL A 126 -7.53 7.17 -22.93
C VAL A 126 -7.14 7.32 -24.39
N ASP A 127 -8.12 7.40 -25.27
CA ASP A 127 -7.94 7.79 -26.67
C ASP A 127 -7.75 9.31 -26.75
N VAL A 128 -6.49 9.77 -26.82
CA VAL A 128 -6.12 11.18 -26.84
C VAL A 128 -5.34 11.48 -28.11
N GLU A 129 -5.86 12.35 -28.98
CA GLU A 129 -5.15 12.73 -30.21
C GLU A 129 -4.01 13.73 -29.89
N LYS A 130 -2.78 13.24 -29.63
CA LYS A 130 -1.61 14.10 -29.29
C LYS A 130 -0.97 14.82 -30.48
N ASN A 131 -1.05 14.23 -31.67
CA ASN A 131 -0.38 14.72 -32.89
C ASN A 131 -1.07 15.94 -33.52
N PHE A 132 -1.93 16.64 -32.78
CA PHE A 132 -2.56 17.82 -33.32
C PHE A 132 -1.50 18.83 -33.76
N GLU A 133 -1.58 19.20 -35.02
CA GLU A 133 -0.88 20.34 -35.58
C GLU A 133 -1.50 21.61 -35.01
N TRP A 134 -1.20 21.91 -33.75
CA TRP A 134 -1.40 23.24 -33.15
C TRP A 134 -0.83 24.37 -34.03
N LYS A 135 0.06 24.01 -34.98
CA LYS A 135 0.63 24.89 -36.00
C LYS A 135 -0.40 25.42 -36.99
N ASN A 136 -1.45 24.67 -37.31
CA ASN A 136 -2.50 25.16 -38.20
C ASN A 136 -3.61 25.78 -37.36
N ILE A 137 -3.52 27.09 -37.13
CA ILE A 137 -4.54 27.93 -36.49
C ILE A 137 -5.94 27.71 -37.10
N ASN A 138 -6.00 27.20 -38.34
CA ASN A 138 -7.23 26.94 -39.09
C ASN A 138 -7.84 25.54 -38.92
N VAL A 139 -7.18 24.57 -38.26
CA VAL A 139 -7.85 23.29 -37.97
C VAL A 139 -8.86 23.58 -36.87
N SER A 140 -10.14 23.66 -37.26
CA SER A 140 -11.23 24.09 -36.40
C SER A 140 -11.35 23.16 -35.19
N THR A 141 -11.27 23.75 -33.99
CA THR A 141 -11.52 23.10 -32.68
C THR A 141 -12.81 22.28 -32.71
N GLU A 142 -13.76 22.72 -33.54
CA GLU A 142 -14.95 22.04 -34.05
C GLU A 142 -14.77 20.51 -34.24
N ARG A 143 -13.70 20.04 -34.91
CA ARG A 143 -13.54 18.58 -35.18
C ARG A 143 -13.29 17.73 -33.94
N LEU A 144 -12.63 18.28 -32.92
CA LEU A 144 -12.20 17.54 -31.72
C LEU A 144 -13.39 17.15 -30.85
N ILE A 145 -14.11 18.18 -30.41
CA ILE A 145 -15.26 18.00 -29.52
C ILE A 145 -16.38 17.31 -30.27
N GLU A 146 -16.57 17.59 -31.56
CA GLU A 146 -17.56 16.89 -32.36
C GLU A 146 -17.36 15.38 -32.33
N LYS A 147 -16.17 14.87 -32.66
CA LYS A 147 -15.95 13.42 -32.76
C LYS A 147 -16.12 12.75 -31.39
N SER A 148 -15.51 13.31 -30.35
CA SER A 148 -15.65 12.76 -29.00
C SER A 148 -17.10 12.81 -28.49
N PHE A 149 -17.80 13.94 -28.65
CA PHE A 149 -19.16 14.10 -28.15
C PHE A 149 -20.20 13.33 -28.95
N THR A 150 -20.11 13.31 -30.28
CA THR A 150 -21.09 12.61 -31.13
C THR A 150 -21.05 11.10 -30.93
N GLU A 151 -19.89 10.54 -30.55
CA GLU A 151 -19.79 9.15 -30.12
C GLU A 151 -20.55 8.85 -28.82
N ILE A 152 -20.81 9.86 -27.99
CA ILE A 152 -21.38 9.72 -26.65
C ILE A 152 -22.85 10.16 -26.61
N ILE A 153 -23.18 11.23 -27.33
CA ILE A 153 -24.48 11.90 -27.27
C ILE A 153 -25.05 11.94 -28.69
N ASN A 154 -26.15 11.22 -28.91
CA ASN A 154 -27.00 11.48 -30.06
C ASN A 154 -27.60 12.87 -29.90
N LEU A 155 -27.09 13.84 -30.66
CA LEU A 155 -27.57 15.22 -30.65
C LEU A 155 -28.96 15.28 -31.30
N TYR A 156 -30.00 14.84 -30.60
CA TYR A 156 -31.39 15.14 -30.93
C TYR A 156 -31.70 16.56 -30.44
N HIS A 157 -31.10 17.57 -31.09
CA HIS A 157 -31.53 18.93 -30.83
C HIS A 157 -32.81 19.16 -31.60
N ARG A 158 -33.93 19.29 -30.87
CA ARG A 158 -35.29 19.30 -31.42
C ARG A 158 -35.57 20.45 -32.38
N ASN A 159 -34.73 21.49 -32.42
CA ASN A 159 -34.87 22.65 -33.32
C ASN A 159 -33.56 23.47 -33.48
N GLU A 160 -33.27 23.77 -34.74
CA GLU A 160 -32.56 24.91 -35.33
C GLU A 160 -31.08 25.23 -35.05
N LEU A 161 -30.42 24.88 -33.92
CA LEU A 161 -29.03 25.33 -33.70
C LEU A 161 -28.04 24.75 -34.72
N ASN A 162 -27.32 25.60 -35.46
CA ASN A 162 -26.20 25.16 -36.30
C ASN A 162 -25.19 24.37 -35.46
N LYS A 163 -24.78 23.20 -35.98
CA LYS A 163 -23.86 22.25 -35.34
C LYS A 163 -22.63 22.90 -34.72
N ASN A 164 -22.02 23.86 -35.40
CA ASN A 164 -20.80 24.53 -34.95
C ASN A 164 -21.06 25.36 -33.68
N PHE A 165 -22.22 26.01 -33.61
CA PHE A 165 -22.63 26.77 -32.42
C PHE A 165 -23.01 25.87 -31.26
N LEU A 166 -23.62 24.72 -31.56
CA LEU A 166 -23.89 23.73 -30.53
C LEU A 166 -22.59 23.25 -29.88
N LEU A 167 -21.54 23.02 -30.67
CA LEU A 167 -20.21 22.66 -30.17
C LEU A 167 -19.59 23.77 -29.34
N LEU A 168 -19.61 25.03 -29.80
CA LEU A 168 -19.13 26.17 -28.99
C LEU A 168 -19.93 26.36 -27.69
N GLY A 169 -21.24 26.10 -27.73
CA GLY A 169 -22.10 26.08 -26.56
C GLY A 169 -21.65 25.02 -25.56
N ILE A 170 -21.43 23.78 -26.04
CA ILE A 170 -20.92 22.67 -25.24
C ILE A 170 -19.55 23.01 -24.65
N GLU A 171 -18.62 23.56 -25.44
CA GLU A 171 -17.31 24.02 -24.96
C GLU A 171 -17.43 25.02 -23.81
N SER A 172 -18.31 26.02 -23.97
CA SER A 172 -18.56 27.03 -22.94
C SER A 172 -19.15 26.38 -21.69
N PHE A 173 -20.08 25.43 -21.85
CA PHE A 173 -20.65 24.68 -20.75
C PHE A 173 -19.60 23.88 -19.99
N LEU A 174 -18.75 23.12 -20.70
CA LEU A 174 -17.65 22.38 -20.11
C LEU A 174 -16.64 23.28 -19.41
N LEU A 175 -16.36 24.46 -19.98
CA LEU A 175 -15.48 25.47 -19.40
C LEU A 175 -15.98 25.93 -18.04
N VAL A 176 -17.26 26.30 -17.94
CA VAL A 176 -17.84 26.70 -16.65
C VAL A 176 -17.90 25.52 -15.70
N LYS A 177 -18.22 24.32 -16.18
CA LYS A 177 -18.25 23.13 -15.32
C LYS A 177 -16.86 22.77 -14.77
N SER A 178 -15.82 22.84 -15.58
CA SER A 178 -14.46 22.58 -15.15
C SER A 178 -13.97 23.62 -14.14
N GLN A 179 -14.43 24.87 -14.21
CA GLN A 179 -14.19 25.90 -13.20
C GLN A 179 -14.95 25.65 -11.89
N THR A 180 -16.26 25.36 -11.97
CA THR A 180 -17.08 25.13 -10.76
C THR A 180 -16.62 23.95 -9.92
N MET A 181 -15.95 22.95 -10.52
CA MET A 181 -15.31 21.89 -9.74
C MET A 181 -14.36 22.45 -8.68
N LYS A 182 -13.64 23.55 -8.95
CA LYS A 182 -12.71 24.18 -7.99
C LYS A 182 -13.44 25.02 -6.94
N ASP A 183 -14.47 25.77 -7.33
CA ASP A 183 -15.22 26.66 -6.43
C ASP A 183 -16.09 25.90 -5.41
N ILE A 184 -16.57 24.70 -5.76
CA ILE A 184 -17.27 23.80 -4.82
C ILE A 184 -16.36 23.38 -3.64
N PHE A 185 -15.04 23.39 -3.81
CA PHE A 185 -14.09 22.94 -2.78
C PHE A 185 -13.49 24.08 -1.95
N ASN A 186 -13.75 25.33 -2.28
CA ASN A 186 -13.43 26.43 -1.38
C ASN A 186 -14.46 26.36 -0.22
N LYS A 187 -14.01 25.82 0.92
CA LYS A 187 -14.79 25.32 2.10
C LYS A 187 -15.91 26.22 2.67
N ASN A 188 -16.16 27.41 2.15
CA ASN A 188 -17.11 28.37 2.70
C ASN A 188 -18.55 28.25 2.16
N TYR A 189 -18.84 27.35 1.20
CA TYR A 189 -20.19 27.22 0.61
C TYR A 189 -21.02 26.01 1.05
N TYR A 190 -20.64 25.32 2.13
CA TYR A 190 -21.49 24.28 2.71
C TYR A 190 -22.62 24.86 3.57
N THR A 191 -23.56 25.54 2.92
CA THR A 191 -24.96 25.56 3.35
C THR A 191 -25.89 25.47 2.12
N THR A 192 -26.61 24.36 2.03
CA THR A 192 -27.93 24.15 1.40
C THR A 192 -28.14 23.64 -0.04
N GLU A 193 -27.19 23.58 -0.97
CA GLU A 193 -27.48 22.93 -2.28
C GLU A 193 -26.69 21.64 -2.53
N SER A 194 -27.41 20.53 -2.42
CA SER A 194 -26.89 19.16 -2.42
C SER A 194 -26.38 18.71 -3.81
N PRO A 195 -25.14 18.20 -3.92
CA PRO A 195 -24.59 17.55 -5.12
C PRO A 195 -25.37 16.33 -5.64
N ARG A 196 -26.39 15.86 -4.91
CA ARG A 196 -27.19 14.67 -5.26
C ARG A 196 -27.96 14.81 -6.58
N LYS A 197 -28.37 16.02 -6.98
CA LYS A 197 -29.07 16.21 -8.28
C LYS A 197 -28.17 15.93 -9.48
N PHE A 198 -26.89 16.31 -9.39
CA PHE A 198 -25.94 16.14 -10.49
C PHE A 198 -25.47 14.70 -10.66
N ILE A 199 -25.20 13.99 -9.55
CA ILE A 199 -24.89 12.55 -9.60
C ILE A 199 -26.09 11.77 -10.15
N LYS A 200 -27.33 12.17 -9.82
CA LYS A 200 -28.52 11.60 -10.46
C LYS A 200 -28.58 11.88 -11.96
N PHE A 201 -28.25 13.09 -12.40
CA PHE A 201 -28.22 13.43 -13.83
C PHE A 201 -27.26 12.52 -14.59
N PHE A 202 -26.00 12.40 -14.16
CA PHE A 202 -25.03 11.54 -14.85
C PHE A 202 -25.28 10.04 -14.66
N LYS A 203 -25.65 9.57 -13.46
CA LYS A 203 -25.99 8.16 -13.25
C LYS A 203 -27.22 7.74 -14.07
N LYS A 204 -28.22 8.62 -14.21
CA LYS A 204 -29.40 8.35 -15.04
C LYS A 204 -29.09 8.39 -16.53
N VAL A 205 -28.14 9.23 -16.96
CA VAL A 205 -27.72 9.28 -18.37
C VAL A 205 -26.84 8.09 -18.75
N PHE A 206 -26.04 7.52 -17.83
CA PHE A 206 -24.96 6.59 -18.20
C PHE A 206 -24.96 5.21 -17.51
N GLY A 207 -25.92 4.91 -16.62
CA GLY A 207 -26.01 3.61 -15.93
C GLY A 207 -27.10 2.70 -16.47
N THR A 208 -26.71 1.81 -17.40
CA THR A 208 -27.20 0.43 -17.67
C THR A 208 -28.67 0.05 -17.37
N ASP A 209 -29.29 -0.52 -18.42
CA ASP A 209 -30.55 -1.28 -18.48
C ASP A 209 -31.87 -0.51 -18.45
N SER A 210 -32.07 0.36 -19.44
CA SER A 210 -33.26 0.40 -20.31
C SER A 210 -33.16 1.59 -21.26
N GLU A 211 -33.62 1.42 -22.51
CA GLU A 211 -33.51 2.35 -23.64
C GLU A 211 -34.27 3.68 -23.50
N THR A 212 -34.34 4.28 -22.31
CA THR A 212 -34.76 5.68 -22.20
C THR A 212 -33.56 6.58 -22.46
N LYS A 213 -33.28 6.82 -23.75
CA LYS A 213 -32.31 7.84 -24.22
C LYS A 213 -32.71 9.19 -23.62
N ASN A 214 -31.99 9.65 -22.58
CA ASN A 214 -32.32 10.90 -21.91
C ASN A 214 -31.89 12.10 -22.76
N GLU A 215 -32.79 13.08 -22.90
CA GLU A 215 -32.53 14.38 -23.52
C GLU A 215 -31.59 15.22 -22.64
N LEU A 216 -30.53 15.79 -23.24
CA LEU A 216 -29.67 16.76 -22.57
C LEU A 216 -30.38 18.12 -22.57
N ASP A 217 -30.62 18.71 -21.39
CA ASP A 217 -31.21 20.04 -21.31
C ASP A 217 -30.17 21.13 -21.64
N PHE A 218 -30.23 21.61 -22.88
CA PHE A 218 -29.35 22.65 -23.42
C PHE A 218 -29.71 24.08 -22.98
N SER A 219 -30.76 24.28 -22.17
CA SER A 219 -31.11 25.63 -21.67
C SER A 219 -29.94 26.26 -20.89
N ASN A 220 -29.23 25.45 -20.10
CA ASN A 220 -28.03 25.88 -19.38
C ASN A 220 -26.89 26.25 -20.33
N THR A 221 -26.75 25.51 -21.43
CA THR A 221 -25.72 25.76 -22.46
C THR A 221 -25.85 27.15 -23.07
N VAL A 222 -27.08 27.61 -23.36
CA VAL A 222 -27.35 28.95 -23.90
C VAL A 222 -26.92 30.04 -22.92
N ASN A 223 -27.31 29.92 -21.65
CA ASN A 223 -26.97 30.89 -20.61
C ASN A 223 -25.46 30.91 -20.35
N THR A 224 -24.86 29.74 -20.20
CA THR A 224 -23.42 29.60 -20.00
C THR A 224 -22.61 30.13 -21.17
N PHE A 225 -23.03 29.87 -22.42
CA PHE A 225 -22.38 30.46 -23.58
C PHE A 225 -22.45 31.98 -23.54
N LYS A 226 -23.60 32.56 -23.20
CA LYS A 226 -23.76 34.01 -23.06
C LYS A 226 -22.88 34.58 -21.94
N GLU A 227 -22.78 33.91 -20.80
CA GLU A 227 -21.91 34.32 -19.69
C GLU A 227 -20.42 34.29 -20.06
N VAL A 228 -19.97 33.22 -20.72
CA VAL A 228 -18.57 33.06 -21.14
C VAL A 228 -18.22 34.06 -22.24
N THR A 229 -19.07 34.17 -23.26
CA THR A 229 -18.73 34.90 -24.50
C THR A 229 -19.22 36.35 -24.51
N ASN A 230 -20.20 36.71 -23.69
CA ASN A 230 -21.03 37.93 -23.80
C ASN A 230 -21.82 38.01 -25.12
N VAL A 231 -22.07 36.87 -25.76
CA VAL A 231 -22.80 36.77 -27.04
C VAL A 231 -23.99 35.83 -26.86
N ALA A 232 -25.16 36.21 -27.36
CA ALA A 232 -26.33 35.34 -27.29
C ALA A 232 -26.19 34.14 -28.25
N LEU A 233 -26.31 32.92 -27.73
CA LEU A 233 -26.31 31.70 -28.54
C LEU A 233 -27.60 31.67 -29.38
N SER A 234 -27.49 31.90 -30.70
CA SER A 234 -28.63 31.90 -31.62
C SER A 234 -28.20 31.59 -33.05
N ASN A 235 -29.12 31.12 -33.90
CA ASN A 235 -28.82 30.84 -35.31
C ASN A 235 -28.47 32.06 -36.13
N LYS A 236 -28.96 33.24 -35.73
CA LYS A 236 -28.59 34.50 -36.36
C LYS A 236 -27.09 34.75 -36.26
N LEU A 237 -26.46 34.25 -35.21
CA LEU A 237 -25.02 34.32 -35.02
C LEU A 237 -24.25 33.53 -36.09
N ALA A 238 -24.84 32.47 -36.66
CA ALA A 238 -24.21 31.68 -37.72
C ALA A 238 -24.04 32.45 -39.03
N GLY A 239 -24.87 33.46 -39.27
CA GLY A 239 -24.67 34.40 -40.37
C GLY A 239 -23.53 35.40 -40.13
N ASN A 240 -23.15 35.64 -38.86
CA ASN A 240 -22.16 36.63 -38.47
C ASN A 240 -20.82 35.97 -38.12
N LYS A 241 -19.99 35.74 -39.14
CA LYS A 241 -18.64 35.14 -39.00
C LYS A 241 -17.78 35.85 -37.95
N GLU A 242 -17.83 37.19 -37.90
CA GLU A 242 -17.03 37.98 -36.96
C GLU A 242 -17.41 37.66 -35.50
N SER A 243 -18.71 37.61 -35.20
CA SER A 243 -19.17 37.29 -33.84
C SER A 243 -18.88 35.84 -33.45
N TYR A 244 -18.95 34.91 -34.41
CA TYR A 244 -18.52 33.52 -34.22
C TYR A 244 -17.04 33.43 -33.85
N TYR A 245 -16.15 34.03 -34.64
CA TYR A 245 -14.71 34.02 -34.38
C TYR A 245 -14.38 34.70 -33.05
N LYS A 246 -15.05 35.82 -32.72
CA LYS A 246 -14.87 36.50 -31.44
C LYS A 246 -15.28 35.62 -30.25
N ALA A 247 -16.39 34.89 -30.36
CA ALA A 247 -16.84 33.95 -29.33
C ALA A 247 -15.86 32.78 -29.18
N MET A 248 -15.46 32.18 -30.30
CA MET A 248 -14.50 31.08 -30.35
C MET A 248 -13.14 31.46 -29.75
N GLU A 249 -12.56 32.60 -30.14
CA GLU A 249 -11.29 33.08 -29.59
C GLU A 249 -11.39 33.37 -28.09
N LYS A 250 -12.54 33.89 -27.62
CA LYS A 250 -12.78 34.08 -26.18
C LYS A 250 -12.85 32.76 -25.41
N ILE A 251 -13.55 31.76 -25.95
CA ILE A 251 -13.60 30.41 -25.36
C ILE A 251 -12.19 29.79 -25.33
N LYS A 252 -11.48 29.82 -26.45
CA LYS A 252 -10.12 29.30 -26.59
C LYS A 252 -9.14 29.98 -25.63
N SER A 253 -9.19 31.31 -25.51
CA SER A 253 -8.41 32.08 -24.55
C SER A 253 -8.70 31.62 -23.11
N ARG A 254 -9.98 31.46 -22.74
CA ARG A 254 -10.37 30.98 -21.41
C ARG A 254 -9.94 29.53 -21.13
N ILE A 255 -10.02 28.66 -22.13
CA ILE A 255 -9.53 27.28 -22.01
C ILE A 255 -8.03 27.27 -21.78
N ASN A 256 -7.28 28.09 -22.52
CA ASN A 256 -5.84 28.25 -22.32
C ASN A 256 -5.50 28.78 -20.93
N GLU A 257 -6.18 29.84 -20.47
CA GLU A 257 -6.02 30.38 -19.11
C GLU A 257 -6.28 29.31 -18.04
N LEU A 258 -7.36 28.55 -18.19
CA LEU A 258 -7.74 27.48 -17.27
C LEU A 258 -6.72 26.33 -17.29
N GLY A 259 -6.32 25.89 -18.48
CA GLY A 259 -5.34 24.83 -18.64
C GLY A 259 -3.98 25.22 -18.07
N GLU A 260 -3.52 26.46 -18.27
CA GLU A 260 -2.28 26.95 -17.67
C GLU A 260 -2.37 27.00 -16.15
N MET A 261 -3.49 27.47 -15.60
CA MET A 261 -3.74 27.49 -14.16
C MET A 261 -3.67 26.08 -13.56
N TYR A 262 -4.40 25.13 -14.14
CA TYR A 262 -4.46 23.75 -13.66
C TYR A 262 -3.15 23.01 -13.85
N TYR A 263 -2.41 23.29 -14.93
CA TYR A 263 -1.09 22.74 -15.12
C TYR A 263 -0.11 23.22 -14.05
N LYS A 264 -0.07 24.52 -13.74
CA LYS A 264 0.81 25.05 -12.68
C LYS A 264 0.49 24.40 -11.33
N GLU A 265 -0.78 24.27 -11.00
CA GLU A 265 -1.25 23.61 -9.77
C GLU A 265 -0.82 22.14 -9.72
N ALA A 266 -1.21 21.34 -10.71
CA ALA A 266 -0.89 19.91 -10.74
C ALA A 266 0.62 19.65 -10.86
N CYS A 267 1.35 20.53 -11.54
CA CYS A 267 2.80 20.45 -11.67
C CYS A 267 3.51 20.74 -10.34
N ASN A 268 3.07 21.76 -9.60
CA ASN A 268 3.58 22.04 -8.25
C ASN A 268 3.36 20.84 -7.33
N THR A 269 2.14 20.31 -7.28
CA THR A 269 1.81 19.16 -6.42
C THR A 269 2.64 17.92 -6.80
N ARG A 270 2.80 17.64 -8.09
CA ARG A 270 3.70 16.58 -8.57
C ARG A 270 5.14 16.80 -8.10
N ASN A 271 5.69 17.99 -8.31
CA ASN A 271 7.08 18.29 -7.97
C ASN A 271 7.33 18.17 -6.47
N GLU A 272 6.37 18.57 -5.63
CA GLU A 272 6.43 18.35 -4.17
C GLU A 272 6.39 16.86 -3.81
N LYS A 273 5.50 16.08 -4.45
CA LYS A 273 5.44 14.63 -4.26
C LYS A 273 6.76 13.95 -4.64
N ILE A 274 7.39 14.34 -5.75
CA ILE A 274 8.70 13.80 -6.17
C ILE A 274 9.79 14.15 -5.15
N LYS A 275 9.81 15.38 -4.62
CA LYS A 275 10.79 15.77 -3.58
C LYS A 275 10.68 14.85 -2.35
N ARG A 276 9.46 14.66 -1.85
CA ARG A 276 9.20 13.76 -0.71
C ARG A 276 9.51 12.30 -1.02
N PHE A 277 9.25 11.87 -2.25
CA PHE A 277 9.53 10.51 -2.69
C PHE A 277 11.02 10.14 -2.62
N ASN A 278 11.90 11.13 -2.80
CA ASN A 278 13.35 10.96 -2.71
C ASN A 278 13.88 10.90 -1.27
N ASP A 279 13.04 11.10 -0.26
CA ASP A 279 13.43 10.95 1.15
C ASP A 279 13.74 9.47 1.49
N LYS A 280 14.44 9.24 2.61
CA LYS A 280 14.75 7.88 3.08
C LYS A 280 13.47 7.17 3.51
N GLY A 281 13.27 5.93 3.04
CA GLY A 281 12.11 5.11 3.41
C GLY A 281 12.08 3.80 2.63
N THR A 282 11.24 2.87 3.06
CA THR A 282 10.94 1.64 2.31
C THR A 282 10.14 1.96 1.04
N SER A 283 10.18 1.11 0.02
CA SER A 283 9.42 1.29 -1.23
C SER A 283 7.92 1.47 -0.95
N ASP A 284 7.38 0.70 0.01
CA ASP A 284 6.03 0.83 0.55
C ASP A 284 5.72 2.25 1.06
N GLU A 285 6.59 2.82 1.90
CA GLU A 285 6.40 4.12 2.51
C GLU A 285 6.49 5.25 1.48
N LYS A 286 7.51 5.20 0.62
CA LYS A 286 7.71 6.18 -0.45
C LYS A 286 6.49 6.26 -1.36
N VAL A 287 5.97 5.11 -1.80
CA VAL A 287 4.82 5.09 -2.70
C VAL A 287 3.54 5.53 -1.99
N ARG A 288 3.29 5.13 -0.73
CA ARG A 288 2.12 5.60 0.04
C ARG A 288 2.12 7.12 0.18
N GLN A 289 3.28 7.70 0.48
CA GLN A 289 3.44 9.14 0.60
C GLN A 289 3.24 9.84 -0.75
N PHE A 290 3.79 9.29 -1.84
CA PHE A 290 3.64 9.84 -3.19
C PHE A 290 2.19 9.79 -3.68
N LEU A 291 1.48 8.68 -3.45
CA LEU A 291 0.10 8.51 -3.86
C LEU A 291 -0.92 9.15 -2.90
N GLY A 292 -0.51 9.51 -1.68
CA GLY A 292 -1.42 10.00 -0.65
C GLY A 292 -2.47 8.95 -0.26
N ARG A 293 -2.10 7.67 -0.29
CA ARG A 293 -3.01 6.54 -0.05
C ARG A 293 -2.45 5.58 0.97
N GLU A 294 -3.28 5.28 1.97
CA GLU A 294 -3.09 4.16 2.87
C GLU A 294 -3.66 2.89 2.22
N GLY A 295 -3.24 1.70 2.66
CA GLY A 295 -3.78 0.45 2.12
C GLY A 295 -3.20 -0.01 0.77
N ILE A 296 -1.94 0.31 0.49
CA ILE A 296 -1.20 -0.27 -0.66
C ILE A 296 0.13 -0.89 -0.21
N LYS A 297 0.64 -1.85 -0.99
CA LYS A 297 2.03 -2.31 -0.97
C LYS A 297 2.70 -2.02 -2.29
N ALA A 298 4.00 -1.77 -2.27
CA ALA A 298 4.80 -1.45 -3.44
C ALA A 298 6.02 -2.37 -3.52
N GLN A 299 6.16 -3.04 -4.65
CA GLN A 299 7.38 -3.75 -5.00
C GLN A 299 8.16 -2.92 -6.02
N GLU A 300 9.41 -2.63 -5.71
CA GLU A 300 10.30 -1.90 -6.60
C GLU A 300 10.82 -2.83 -7.70
N PHE A 301 10.56 -2.47 -8.96
CA PHE A 301 11.03 -3.19 -10.13
C PHE A 301 12.23 -2.49 -10.77
N GLU A 302 12.24 -1.16 -10.77
CA GLU A 302 13.35 -0.34 -11.26
C GLU A 302 13.68 0.73 -10.20
N PRO A 303 14.91 0.76 -9.64
CA PRO A 303 15.24 1.60 -8.50
C PRO A 303 14.86 3.07 -8.68
N ASN A 304 14.09 3.61 -7.72
CA ASN A 304 13.55 4.97 -7.67
C ASN A 304 12.74 5.39 -8.91
N ARG A 305 12.24 4.44 -9.71
CA ARG A 305 11.57 4.74 -10.98
C ARG A 305 10.30 3.95 -11.21
N LYS A 306 10.30 2.62 -11.09
CA LYS A 306 9.13 1.78 -11.40
C LYS A 306 8.77 0.85 -10.26
N TYR A 307 7.47 0.81 -9.96
CA TYR A 307 6.90 0.02 -8.88
C TYR A 307 5.67 -0.73 -9.35
N ILE A 308 5.50 -1.95 -8.85
CA ILE A 308 4.24 -2.70 -8.94
C ILE A 308 3.50 -2.47 -7.64
N ILE A 309 2.32 -1.87 -7.74
CA ILE A 309 1.49 -1.51 -6.58
C ILE A 309 0.39 -2.54 -6.43
N SER A 310 0.23 -3.08 -5.23
CA SER A 310 -0.88 -3.98 -4.88
C SER A 310 -1.82 -3.28 -3.91
N GLN A 311 -3.10 -3.17 -4.27
CA GLN A 311 -4.11 -2.57 -3.41
C GLN A 311 -4.60 -3.55 -2.35
N CYS A 312 -4.35 -3.24 -1.08
CA CYS A 312 -4.79 -4.05 0.04
C CYS A 312 -6.31 -4.00 0.19
N LYS A 313 -6.87 -5.07 0.72
CA LYS A 313 -8.29 -5.13 1.06
C LYS A 313 -8.53 -4.37 2.36
N GLU A 314 -9.46 -3.44 2.34
CA GLU A 314 -9.97 -2.82 3.56
C GLU A 314 -10.80 -3.82 4.36
N VAL A 315 -10.46 -3.97 5.63
CA VAL A 315 -11.09 -4.92 6.55
C VAL A 315 -11.55 -4.17 7.79
N ILE A 316 -12.84 -4.30 8.09
CA ILE A 316 -13.42 -3.85 9.35
C ILE A 316 -13.28 -5.01 10.34
N PRO A 317 -12.57 -4.84 11.46
CA PRO A 317 -12.38 -5.89 12.43
C PRO A 317 -13.65 -6.14 13.24
N LYS A 318 -13.87 -7.38 13.64
CA LYS A 318 -14.93 -7.73 14.59
C LYS A 318 -14.52 -7.36 16.03
N MET A 319 -13.22 -7.53 16.34
CA MET A 319 -12.70 -7.38 17.70
C MET A 319 -11.22 -7.00 17.65
N ILE A 320 -10.81 -6.10 18.54
CA ILE A 320 -9.42 -5.62 18.66
C ILE A 320 -8.95 -5.83 20.09
N TYR A 321 -7.78 -6.43 20.28
CA TYR A 321 -7.15 -6.61 21.59
C TYR A 321 -6.09 -5.52 21.82
N GLU A 322 -6.46 -4.46 22.54
CA GLU A 322 -5.57 -3.31 22.76
C GLU A 322 -4.30 -3.66 23.54
N GLN A 323 -4.42 -4.50 24.57
CA GLN A 323 -3.31 -4.92 25.45
C GLN A 323 -2.32 -5.89 24.77
N ARG A 324 -2.46 -6.11 23.46
CA ARG A 324 -1.66 -7.04 22.66
C ARG A 324 -1.54 -8.44 23.24
N ASN A 325 -2.53 -8.87 24.03
CA ASN A 325 -2.55 -10.19 24.63
C ASN A 325 -3.90 -10.87 24.43
N ILE A 326 -3.88 -12.19 24.46
CA ILE A 326 -5.08 -13.02 24.54
C ILE A 326 -4.79 -14.02 25.64
N LYS A 327 -5.49 -13.89 26.77
CA LYS A 327 -5.22 -14.66 28.00
C LYS A 327 -3.82 -14.35 28.53
N ASN A 328 -3.00 -15.37 28.72
CA ASN A 328 -1.63 -15.28 29.21
C ASN A 328 -0.61 -15.25 28.06
N ILE A 329 -1.02 -15.02 26.81
CA ILE A 329 -0.12 -14.96 25.66
C ILE A 329 -0.05 -13.52 25.16
N CYS A 330 1.15 -12.98 25.12
CA CYS A 330 1.49 -11.64 24.68
C CYS A 330 2.02 -11.70 23.24
N TYR A 331 1.65 -10.71 22.43
CA TYR A 331 1.98 -10.61 21.01
C TYR A 331 2.77 -9.34 20.73
N LYS A 332 3.76 -9.44 19.85
CA LYS A 332 4.50 -8.28 19.36
C LYS A 332 3.61 -7.32 18.59
N LEU A 333 2.71 -7.83 17.75
CA LEU A 333 1.73 -7.08 16.98
C LEU A 333 0.34 -7.13 17.65
N LYS A 334 -0.53 -6.17 17.32
CA LYS A 334 -1.85 -6.04 17.95
C LYS A 334 -2.81 -7.14 17.45
N PRO A 335 -3.34 -8.04 18.29
CA PRO A 335 -4.26 -9.07 17.84
C PRO A 335 -5.61 -8.48 17.41
N VAL A 336 -6.10 -8.93 16.26
CA VAL A 336 -7.34 -8.47 15.63
C VAL A 336 -8.11 -9.67 15.10
N ILE A 337 -9.40 -9.76 15.43
CA ILE A 337 -10.29 -10.76 14.86
C ILE A 337 -11.03 -10.17 13.67
N VAL A 338 -10.91 -10.81 12.51
CA VAL A 338 -11.57 -10.40 11.27
C VAL A 338 -12.56 -11.47 10.78
N GLY A 339 -13.63 -11.03 10.11
CA GLY A 339 -14.63 -11.93 9.50
C GLY A 339 -15.23 -12.95 10.49
N ARG A 340 -15.27 -14.22 10.09
CA ARG A 340 -15.89 -15.34 10.83
C ARG A 340 -15.05 -15.86 12.02
N SER A 341 -14.15 -15.05 12.58
CA SER A 341 -13.21 -15.37 13.66
C SER A 341 -11.79 -15.72 13.22
N LEU A 342 -11.26 -15.09 12.17
CA LEU A 342 -9.85 -15.23 11.82
C LEU A 342 -8.99 -14.35 12.73
N LEU A 343 -8.02 -14.93 13.44
CA LEU A 343 -7.05 -14.17 14.23
C LEU A 343 -5.90 -13.71 13.33
N MET A 344 -5.77 -12.40 13.19
CA MET A 344 -4.67 -11.71 12.51
C MET A 344 -4.01 -10.74 13.48
N PHE A 345 -2.92 -10.12 13.05
CA PHE A 345 -2.18 -9.18 13.87
C PHE A 345 -1.90 -7.90 13.10
N ALA A 346 -2.27 -6.77 13.67
CA ALA A 346 -2.06 -5.46 13.09
C ALA A 346 -0.77 -4.82 13.58
N ASP A 347 -0.04 -4.23 12.65
CA ASP A 347 1.07 -3.34 12.97
C ASP A 347 0.58 -1.95 13.45
N LYS A 348 1.52 -1.00 13.59
CA LYS A 348 1.19 0.37 14.02
C LYS A 348 0.41 1.17 12.96
N LYS A 349 0.48 0.76 11.68
CA LYS A 349 -0.18 1.41 10.53
C LYS A 349 -1.43 0.62 10.08
N ASN A 350 -1.96 -0.25 10.94
CA ASN A 350 -3.13 -1.10 10.72
C ASN A 350 -3.01 -2.12 9.56
N TYR A 351 -1.79 -2.47 9.14
CA TYR A 351 -1.57 -3.58 8.20
C TYR A 351 -1.70 -4.90 8.93
N LEU A 352 -2.50 -5.81 8.37
CA LEU A 352 -2.75 -7.13 8.95
C LEU A 352 -1.68 -8.11 8.50
N HIS A 353 -1.24 -8.92 9.46
CA HIS A 353 -0.28 -10.00 9.30
C HIS A 353 -0.91 -11.30 9.81
N HIS A 354 -0.58 -12.41 9.15
CA HIS A 354 -1.05 -13.73 9.55
C HIS A 354 -0.32 -14.31 10.77
N PHE A 355 0.83 -13.74 11.14
CA PHE A 355 1.66 -14.17 12.26
C PHE A 355 2.18 -12.97 13.05
N SER A 356 2.35 -13.17 14.35
CA SER A 356 3.08 -12.28 15.25
C SER A 356 3.91 -13.15 16.18
N GLU A 357 5.14 -12.72 16.45
CA GLU A 357 5.92 -13.26 17.55
C GLU A 357 5.10 -13.19 18.85
N SER A 358 5.17 -14.28 19.59
CA SER A 358 4.33 -14.53 20.76
C SER A 358 5.17 -15.07 21.92
N ARG A 359 4.76 -14.77 23.16
CA ARG A 359 5.38 -15.29 24.38
C ARG A 359 4.37 -15.39 25.51
N ILE A 360 4.69 -16.10 26.59
CA ILE A 360 3.87 -16.12 27.80
C ILE A 360 4.08 -14.80 28.55
N CYS A 361 2.97 -14.17 28.94
CA CYS A 361 2.98 -12.98 29.77
C CYS A 361 3.34 -13.38 31.22
N HIS A 362 4.48 -12.91 31.74
CA HIS A 362 4.89 -13.19 33.12
C HIS A 362 4.33 -12.18 34.16
N SER A 363 3.89 -11.00 33.72
CA SER A 363 3.23 -9.97 34.54
C SER A 363 2.52 -8.95 33.64
N LEU A 364 1.80 -7.97 34.22
CA LEU A 364 1.25 -6.83 33.47
C LEU A 364 2.41 -5.99 32.93
N ILE A 365 2.76 -6.19 31.65
CA ILE A 365 3.85 -5.50 30.98
C ILE A 365 3.30 -4.20 30.37
N ASP A 366 3.86 -3.06 30.77
CA ASP A 366 3.62 -1.77 30.12
C ASP A 366 4.13 -1.81 28.66
N TYR A 367 3.44 -1.11 27.76
CA TYR A 367 3.66 -1.12 26.31
C TYR A 367 5.11 -0.93 25.88
N ASP A 368 5.80 0.06 26.47
CA ASP A 368 7.19 0.37 26.11
C ASP A 368 8.13 -0.78 26.45
N TYR A 369 7.78 -1.55 27.49
CA TYR A 369 8.53 -2.73 27.92
C TYR A 369 8.23 -3.95 27.04
N VAL A 370 7.05 -4.02 26.40
CA VAL A 370 6.68 -5.13 25.50
C VAL A 370 7.71 -5.27 24.37
N MET A 371 8.07 -4.18 23.70
CA MET A 371 9.00 -4.26 22.56
C MET A 371 10.40 -4.74 22.97
N GLU A 372 10.91 -4.27 24.11
CA GLU A 372 12.22 -4.67 24.62
C GLU A 372 12.23 -6.14 25.11
N THR A 373 11.07 -6.68 25.47
CA THR A 373 10.95 -8.10 25.88
C THR A 373 10.86 -9.08 24.71
N PHE A 374 10.66 -8.62 23.47
CA PHE A 374 10.73 -9.49 22.28
C PHE A 374 12.16 -9.60 21.70
N ASP A 375 13.18 -9.18 22.45
CA ASP A 375 14.58 -9.46 22.12
C ASP A 375 14.87 -10.96 22.30
N ASP A 376 15.56 -11.58 21.33
CA ASP A 376 15.77 -13.03 21.27
C ASP A 376 16.48 -13.57 22.52
N ILE A 377 17.28 -12.72 23.18
CA ILE A 377 18.01 -13.04 24.42
C ILE A 377 17.07 -13.24 25.62
N LYS A 378 15.91 -12.59 25.63
CA LYS A 378 14.95 -12.60 26.75
C LYS A 378 13.80 -13.60 26.55
N MET A 379 13.73 -14.27 25.41
CA MET A 379 12.72 -15.31 25.16
C MET A 379 13.19 -16.65 25.73
N GLY A 380 12.26 -17.41 26.32
CA GLY A 380 12.57 -18.79 26.69
C GLY A 380 12.92 -19.63 25.46
N PHE A 381 13.76 -20.66 25.61
CA PHE A 381 14.17 -21.54 24.52
C PHE A 381 12.98 -22.08 23.71
N ILE A 382 11.91 -22.50 24.40
CA ILE A 382 10.68 -23.00 23.77
C ILE A 382 9.97 -21.91 22.97
N GLU A 383 9.86 -20.70 23.51
CA GLU A 383 9.21 -19.56 22.84
C GLU A 383 9.98 -19.15 21.58
N SER A 384 11.30 -19.05 21.69
CA SER A 384 12.20 -18.78 20.56
C SER A 384 12.07 -19.86 19.49
N CYS A 385 12.08 -21.14 19.89
CA CYS A 385 11.89 -22.28 18.98
C CYS A 385 10.57 -22.18 18.22
N PHE A 386 9.44 -21.98 18.91
CA PHE A 386 8.14 -21.85 18.26
C PHE A 386 8.04 -20.62 17.38
N ASN A 387 8.54 -19.46 17.83
CA ASN A 387 8.55 -18.25 17.01
C ASN A 387 9.38 -18.45 15.74
N ASN A 388 10.54 -19.11 15.82
CA ASN A 388 11.35 -19.45 14.65
C ASN A 388 10.64 -20.39 13.69
N ILE A 389 9.99 -21.44 14.20
CA ILE A 389 9.19 -22.36 13.39
C ILE A 389 8.06 -21.61 12.67
N PHE A 390 7.23 -20.85 13.40
CA PHE A 390 6.10 -20.14 12.80
C PHE A 390 6.53 -19.00 11.88
N ARG A 391 7.64 -18.31 12.18
CA ARG A 391 8.25 -17.33 11.27
C ARG A 391 8.68 -18.01 9.97
N GLY A 392 9.31 -19.18 10.06
CA GLY A 392 9.67 -20.02 8.91
C GLY A 392 8.45 -20.41 8.09
N ILE A 393 7.44 -21.02 8.71
CA ILE A 393 6.23 -21.44 7.99
C ILE A 393 5.49 -20.24 7.38
N ASN A 394 5.36 -19.12 8.10
CA ASN A 394 4.73 -17.91 7.57
C ASN A 394 5.53 -17.28 6.41
N SER A 395 6.86 -17.43 6.40
CA SER A 395 7.69 -16.98 5.28
C SER A 395 7.47 -17.83 4.02
N THR A 396 7.29 -19.15 4.18
CA THR A 396 7.02 -20.09 3.09
C THR A 396 5.57 -20.01 2.59
N PHE A 397 4.61 -19.91 3.51
CA PHE A 397 3.18 -19.95 3.24
C PHE A 397 2.51 -18.63 3.63
N LYS A 398 2.84 -17.56 2.89
CA LYS A 398 2.34 -16.20 3.19
C LYS A 398 0.82 -16.05 3.23
N GLY A 399 0.06 -16.96 2.60
CA GLY A 399 -1.41 -16.93 2.61
C GLY A 399 -2.06 -17.73 3.75
N LEU A 400 -1.28 -18.46 4.56
CA LEU A 400 -1.82 -19.30 5.63
C LEU A 400 -1.95 -18.48 6.91
N SER A 401 -3.17 -18.28 7.38
CA SER A 401 -3.41 -17.59 8.66
C SER A 401 -2.95 -18.45 9.84
N MET A 402 -1.90 -17.98 10.50
CA MET A 402 -1.27 -18.68 11.62
C MET A 402 -1.73 -18.22 12.99
N GLY A 403 -2.60 -17.20 13.09
CA GLY A 403 -2.92 -16.58 14.37
C GLY A 403 -3.45 -17.57 15.40
N TRP A 404 -4.51 -18.31 15.08
CA TRP A 404 -5.06 -19.31 16.00
C TRP A 404 -4.15 -20.52 16.20
N ILE A 405 -3.46 -20.96 15.15
CA ILE A 405 -2.54 -22.11 15.23
C ILE A 405 -1.44 -21.77 16.22
N SER A 406 -0.74 -20.64 16.02
CA SER A 406 0.30 -20.15 16.92
C SER A 406 -0.25 -19.95 18.34
N HIS A 407 -1.41 -19.31 18.51
CA HIS A 407 -2.04 -19.14 19.83
C HIS A 407 -2.26 -20.48 20.55
N TYR A 408 -2.82 -21.49 19.88
CA TYR A 408 -3.07 -22.78 20.51
C TYR A 408 -1.79 -23.55 20.81
N PHE A 409 -0.76 -23.45 19.96
CA PHE A 409 0.55 -24.04 20.24
C PHE A 409 1.18 -23.46 21.50
N PHE A 410 1.18 -22.13 21.67
CA PHE A 410 1.67 -21.48 22.89
C PHE A 410 0.81 -21.83 24.10
N ARG A 411 -0.52 -21.87 23.93
CA ARG A 411 -1.44 -22.16 25.04
C ARG A 411 -1.30 -23.59 25.57
N TYR A 412 -1.06 -24.55 24.67
CA TYR A 412 -0.96 -25.96 24.99
C TYR A 412 0.47 -26.48 24.85
N GLN A 413 1.48 -25.62 25.00
CA GLN A 413 2.89 -25.95 24.76
C GLN A 413 3.35 -27.21 25.51
N ASN A 414 2.91 -27.40 26.75
CA ASN A 414 3.30 -28.57 27.54
C ASN A 414 2.75 -29.88 26.94
N TYR A 415 1.53 -29.84 26.39
CA TYR A 415 0.94 -30.98 25.68
C TYR A 415 1.62 -31.21 24.32
N VAL A 416 1.96 -30.15 23.59
CA VAL A 416 2.71 -30.26 22.33
C VAL A 416 4.08 -30.89 22.58
N ILE A 417 4.80 -30.47 23.61
CA ILE A 417 6.09 -31.03 24.01
C ILE A 417 5.93 -32.49 24.43
N LEU A 418 4.92 -32.81 25.24
CA LEU A 418 4.63 -34.18 25.65
C LEU A 418 4.35 -35.09 24.43
N CYS A 419 3.50 -34.64 23.51
CA CYS A 419 3.22 -35.36 22.27
C CYS A 419 4.49 -35.56 21.44
N LEU A 420 5.34 -34.53 21.32
CA LEU A 420 6.58 -34.60 20.57
C LEU A 420 7.55 -35.61 21.21
N VAL A 421 7.72 -35.58 22.53
CA VAL A 421 8.52 -36.57 23.27
C VAL A 421 7.98 -37.98 23.07
N LEU A 422 6.66 -38.18 23.18
CA LEU A 422 6.04 -39.49 22.92
C LEU A 422 6.27 -39.96 21.48
N THR A 423 6.12 -39.09 20.48
CA THR A 423 6.38 -39.46 19.08
C THR A 423 7.85 -39.80 18.84
N ILE A 424 8.79 -39.08 19.44
CA ILE A 424 10.22 -39.41 19.36
C ILE A 424 10.48 -40.76 20.02
N VAL A 425 9.97 -41.00 21.24
CA VAL A 425 10.13 -42.28 21.94
C VAL A 425 9.52 -43.43 21.14
N SER A 426 8.32 -43.27 20.60
CA SER A 426 7.69 -44.27 19.74
C SER A 426 8.46 -44.51 18.44
N THR A 427 9.04 -43.46 17.84
CA THR A 427 9.84 -43.57 16.62
C THR A 427 11.17 -44.28 16.89
N LEU A 428 11.83 -43.95 17.99
CA LEU A 428 13.05 -44.63 18.46
C LEU A 428 12.76 -46.10 18.80
N PHE A 429 11.63 -46.39 19.45
CA PHE A 429 11.21 -47.76 19.75
C PHE A 429 10.92 -48.56 18.48
N TYR A 430 10.22 -47.97 17.51
CA TYR A 430 9.97 -48.58 16.21
C TYR A 430 11.28 -48.83 15.44
N PHE A 431 12.18 -47.84 15.42
CA PHE A 431 13.50 -47.99 14.81
C PHE A 431 14.32 -49.08 15.49
N TYR A 432 14.28 -49.18 16.82
CA TYR A 432 14.88 -50.26 17.58
C TYR A 432 14.32 -51.64 17.17
N ILE A 433 13.00 -51.79 17.03
CA ILE A 433 12.38 -53.02 16.55
C ILE A 433 12.84 -53.35 15.11
N LEU A 434 12.92 -52.36 14.22
CA LEU A 434 13.41 -52.54 12.85
C LEU A 434 14.88 -52.98 12.82
N LEU A 435 15.75 -52.33 13.59
CA LEU A 435 17.16 -52.71 13.73
C LEU A 435 17.31 -54.14 14.25
N LYS A 436 16.47 -54.52 15.24
CA LYS A 436 16.43 -55.89 15.79
C LYS A 436 16.03 -56.90 14.73
N LYS A 437 15.00 -56.57 13.94
CA LYS A 437 14.51 -57.44 12.86
C LYS A 437 15.55 -57.62 11.75
N TRP A 438 16.35 -56.60 11.45
CA TRP A 438 17.39 -56.64 10.40
C TRP A 438 18.72 -57.27 10.86
N LYS A 439 18.84 -57.74 12.12
CA LYS A 439 20.11 -58.20 12.71
C LYS A 439 21.25 -57.16 12.63
N VAL A 440 20.91 -55.88 12.47
CA VAL A 440 21.89 -54.78 12.47
C VAL A 440 22.34 -54.48 13.90
N ILE A 441 21.56 -54.87 14.92
CA ILE A 441 21.93 -54.68 16.33
C ILE A 441 23.28 -55.32 16.64
N ASP A 442 23.57 -56.54 16.16
CA ASP A 442 24.85 -57.20 16.43
C ASP A 442 26.04 -56.40 15.85
N VAL A 443 25.84 -55.69 14.74
CA VAL A 443 26.85 -54.82 14.13
C VAL A 443 26.99 -53.51 14.91
N LEU A 444 25.86 -52.91 15.32
CA LEU A 444 25.85 -51.68 16.11
C LEU A 444 26.41 -51.91 17.52
N GLU A 445 26.16 -53.04 18.15
CA GLU A 445 26.67 -53.38 19.49
C GLU A 445 28.20 -53.45 19.46
N LYS A 446 28.78 -54.14 18.47
CA LYS A 446 30.24 -54.14 18.25
C LYS A 446 30.80 -52.74 17.94
N PHE A 447 30.04 -51.92 17.21
CA PHE A 447 30.43 -50.55 16.92
C PHE A 447 30.40 -49.66 18.17
N PHE A 448 29.37 -49.77 19.00
CA PHE A 448 29.26 -49.04 20.27
C PHE A 448 30.27 -49.53 21.31
N GLU A 449 30.60 -50.81 21.35
CA GLU A 449 31.72 -51.31 22.16
C GLU A 449 33.05 -50.68 21.73
N SER A 450 33.30 -50.57 20.42
CA SER A 450 34.48 -49.88 19.90
C SER A 450 34.49 -48.39 20.27
N ILE A 451 33.37 -47.69 20.12
CA ILE A 451 33.26 -46.28 20.55
C ILE A 451 33.43 -46.15 22.07
N GLY A 452 32.84 -47.05 22.85
CA GLY A 452 32.96 -47.07 24.30
C GLY A 452 34.41 -47.26 24.74
N ALA A 453 35.15 -48.12 24.07
CA ALA A 453 36.59 -48.29 24.30
C ALA A 453 37.38 -47.01 23.98
N ILE A 454 37.06 -46.34 22.86
CA ILE A 454 37.68 -45.06 22.46
C ILE A 454 37.34 -43.95 23.47
N LEU A 455 36.07 -43.80 23.87
CA LEU A 455 35.63 -42.80 24.85
C LEU A 455 36.24 -43.04 26.23
N LYS A 456 36.40 -44.30 26.64
CA LYS A 456 37.11 -44.67 27.87
C LYS A 456 38.58 -44.27 27.79
N GLY A 457 39.22 -44.47 26.64
CA GLY A 457 40.58 -43.98 26.37
C GLY A 457 40.68 -42.45 26.45
N ILE A 458 39.74 -41.73 25.83
CA ILE A 458 39.67 -40.27 25.89
C ILE A 458 39.44 -39.78 27.32
N TRP A 459 38.56 -40.43 28.08
CA TRP A 459 38.32 -40.08 29.48
C TRP A 459 39.57 -40.24 30.33
N ILE A 460 40.33 -41.33 30.14
CA ILE A 460 41.62 -41.54 30.81
C ILE A 460 42.58 -40.39 30.48
N ILE A 461 42.69 -40.01 29.20
CA ILE A 461 43.52 -38.88 28.77
C ILE A 461 43.06 -37.56 29.41
N ILE A 462 41.75 -37.29 29.45
CA ILE A 462 41.19 -36.10 30.10
C ILE A 462 41.49 -36.10 31.60
N THR A 463 41.37 -37.24 32.29
CA THR A 463 41.68 -37.32 33.72
C THR A 463 43.16 -37.10 34.01
N GLU A 464 44.06 -37.59 33.15
CA GLU A 464 45.50 -37.34 33.29
C GLU A 464 45.86 -35.87 32.95
N LEU A 465 45.26 -35.31 31.90
CA LEU A 465 45.37 -33.88 31.60
C LEU A 465 44.81 -33.01 32.73
N GLY A 466 43.72 -33.43 33.37
CA GLY A 466 43.13 -32.75 34.52
C GLY A 466 44.10 -32.69 35.71
N LYS A 467 44.85 -33.76 35.98
CA LYS A 467 45.93 -33.76 37.00
C LYS A 467 47.03 -32.78 36.63
N ILE A 468 47.45 -32.75 35.36
CA ILE A 468 48.46 -31.79 34.86
C ILE A 468 47.95 -30.36 35.01
N PHE A 469 46.71 -30.08 34.62
CA PHE A 469 46.08 -28.77 34.76
C PHE A 469 45.97 -28.35 36.22
N SER A 470 45.63 -29.26 37.13
CA SER A 470 45.62 -28.97 38.57
C SER A 470 46.99 -28.52 39.08
N VAL A 471 48.07 -29.19 38.66
CA VAL A 471 49.44 -28.81 39.04
C VAL A 471 49.83 -27.45 38.46
N ILE A 472 49.48 -27.19 37.20
CA ILE A 472 49.72 -25.90 36.54
C ILE A 472 48.93 -24.79 37.24
N PHE A 473 47.67 -25.03 37.58
CA PHE A 473 46.80 -24.06 38.25
C PHE A 473 47.31 -23.72 39.65
N ASP A 474 47.75 -24.72 40.42
CA ASP A 474 48.40 -24.52 41.72
C ASP A 474 49.71 -23.72 41.60
N ALA A 475 50.51 -23.97 40.55
CA ALA A 475 51.72 -23.22 40.29
C ALA A 475 51.42 -21.74 39.93
N ILE A 476 50.41 -21.51 39.09
CA ILE A 476 49.95 -20.15 38.73
C ILE A 476 49.43 -19.42 39.97
N ASN A 477 48.62 -20.07 40.80
CA ASN A 477 48.10 -19.49 42.04
C ASN A 477 49.23 -19.15 43.03
N LYS A 478 50.24 -20.02 43.17
CA LYS A 478 51.44 -19.73 43.98
C LYS A 478 52.21 -18.52 43.44
N LEU A 479 52.32 -18.36 42.11
CA LEU A 479 52.98 -17.21 41.48
C LEU A 479 52.18 -15.92 41.67
N GLN A 480 50.86 -15.95 41.53
CA GLN A 480 49.99 -14.79 41.78
C GLN A 480 50.05 -14.37 43.25
N ASN A 481 49.97 -15.31 44.19
CA ASN A 481 50.10 -15.01 45.61
C ASN A 481 51.46 -14.41 45.98
N LYS A 482 52.55 -14.85 45.32
CA LYS A 482 53.87 -14.21 45.47
C LYS A 482 53.88 -12.76 44.95
N LYS A 483 53.24 -12.48 43.80
CA LYS A 483 53.12 -11.12 43.26
C LYS A 483 52.31 -10.20 44.18
N ILE A 484 51.20 -10.68 44.74
CA ILE A 484 50.36 -9.91 45.68
C ILE A 484 51.14 -9.59 46.95
N LYS A 485 51.85 -10.58 47.55
CA LYS A 485 52.71 -10.32 48.71
C LYS A 485 53.81 -9.30 48.43
N LYS A 486 54.43 -9.35 47.24
CA LYS A 486 55.44 -8.36 46.83
C LYS A 486 54.84 -6.96 46.68
N LYS A 487 53.62 -6.84 46.14
CA LYS A 487 52.92 -5.54 46.01
C LYS A 487 52.53 -4.95 47.36
N ASN A 488 52.03 -5.77 48.29
CA ASN A 488 51.70 -5.29 49.64
C ASN A 488 52.93 -4.84 50.43
N ASN A 489 54.08 -5.50 50.24
CA ASN A 489 55.33 -5.05 50.85
C ASN A 489 55.84 -3.72 50.27
N ILE A 490 55.55 -3.41 49.00
CA ILE A 490 55.93 -2.12 48.38
C ILE A 490 55.03 -1.00 48.93
N ASN A 491 53.71 -1.23 48.99
CA ASN A 491 52.78 -0.22 49.52
C ASN A 491 53.07 0.12 50.99
N ASN A 492 53.42 -0.88 51.82
CA ASN A 492 53.81 -0.62 53.21
C ASN A 492 55.10 0.22 53.34
N VAL A 493 55.99 0.21 52.34
CA VAL A 493 57.20 1.05 52.35
C VAL A 493 56.86 2.49 51.95
N GLU A 494 55.97 2.68 50.96
CA GLU A 494 55.50 4.02 50.56
C GLU A 494 54.70 4.71 51.69
N ASP A 495 53.87 3.97 52.42
CA ASP A 495 53.12 4.52 53.56
C ASP A 495 54.05 4.94 54.72
N ILE A 496 55.17 4.22 54.93
CA ILE A 496 56.18 4.57 55.95
C ILE A 496 56.99 5.81 55.52
N GLU A 497 57.31 5.95 54.23
CA GLU A 497 58.00 7.15 53.72
C GLU A 497 57.12 8.40 53.77
N MET A 498 55.81 8.30 53.48
CA MET A 498 54.89 9.43 53.62
C MET A 498 54.75 9.87 55.09
N ALA A 499 54.66 8.92 56.02
CA ALA A 499 54.55 9.23 57.45
C ALA A 499 55.82 9.88 58.04
N ALA A 500 57.00 9.65 57.44
CA ALA A 500 58.25 10.27 57.87
C ALA A 500 58.47 11.69 57.30
N SER A 501 57.66 12.11 56.30
CA SER A 501 57.77 13.42 55.66
C SER A 501 56.87 14.51 56.26
N VAL A 502 55.97 14.12 57.16
CA VAL A 502 55.10 15.01 57.97
C VAL A 502 55.73 15.20 59.34
#